data_AF-A0A941IES8-F1
#
_entry.id   AF-A0A941IES8-F1
#
_cell.length_a   1.000
_cell.length_b   1.000
_cell.length_c   1.000
_cell.angle_alpha   90.00
_cell.angle_beta   90.00
_cell.angle_gamma   90.00
#
_symmetry.space_group_name_H-M   'P 1'
#
loop_
_entity.id
_entity.type
_entity.pdbx_description
1 polymer ?
#
loop_
_entity_poly.entity_id
_entity_poly.type
_entity_poly.pdbx_seq_one_letter_code
_entity_poly.pdbx_strand_id
1 'polypeptide(L)'
;MQVRPMKIRQLSSQIAHHYLNSLGWGGGIVCLIAYGLNTQELIASTSLTFLLMNVFGCCCLIYYTYKKEAFANTFLNGVYLFMTVLALIKQF
;
A
#
# COMPACT_ATOMS: atom_id res chain seq x y z
N MET A 1 -38.23 10.10 4.14
CA MET A 1 -37.05 10.72 3.51
C MET A 1 -36.22 11.44 4.58
N GLN A 2 -35.12 10.84 5.06
CA GLN A 2 -34.20 11.52 5.97
C GLN A 2 -33.23 12.37 5.15
N VAL A 3 -33.41 13.69 5.16
CA VAL A 3 -32.48 14.66 4.59
C VAL A 3 -31.30 14.79 5.55
N ARG A 4 -30.27 13.95 5.40
CA ARG A 4 -29.03 14.08 6.19
C ARG A 4 -28.43 15.48 5.92
N PRO A 5 -28.13 16.30 6.93
CA PRO A 5 -27.67 17.67 6.71
C PRO A 5 -26.34 17.68 5.96
N MET A 6 -26.24 18.52 4.92
CA MET A 6 -25.10 18.57 3.98
C MET A 6 -23.72 18.62 4.68
N LYS A 7 -23.64 19.29 5.83
CA LYS A 7 -22.41 19.43 6.63
C LYS A 7 -21.87 18.10 7.17
N ILE A 8 -22.77 17.17 7.55
CA ILE A 8 -22.38 15.83 8.05
C ILE A 8 -21.85 14.96 6.90
N ARG A 9 -22.44 15.08 5.70
CA ARG A 9 -21.96 14.36 4.51
C ARG A 9 -20.57 14.83 4.09
N GLN A 10 -20.33 16.14 4.08
CA GLN A 10 -19.01 16.72 3.77
C GLN A 10 -17.94 16.32 4.79
N LEU A 11 -18.25 16.35 6.09
CA LEU A 11 -17.31 15.94 7.14
C LEU A 11 -16.90 14.46 7.00
N SER A 12 -17.86 13.57 6.75
CA SER A 12 -17.56 12.13 6.55
C SER A 12 -16.67 11.88 5.32
N SER A 13 -16.85 12.66 4.24
CA SER A 13 -16.03 12.59 3.04
C SER A 13 -14.60 13.07 3.31
N GLN A 14 -14.45 14.21 3.98
CA GLN A 14 -13.15 14.79 4.31
C GLN A 14 -12.30 13.86 5.17
N ILE A 15 -12.91 13.24 6.19
CA ILE A 15 -12.23 12.27 7.05
C ILE A 15 -11.76 11.06 6.24
N ALA A 16 -12.64 10.49 5.40
CA ALA A 16 -12.29 9.34 4.56
C ALA A 16 -11.10 9.64 3.62
N HIS A 17 -11.04 10.84 3.04
CA HIS A 17 -9.91 11.25 2.21
C HIS A 17 -8.60 11.34 3.01
N HIS A 18 -8.65 11.86 4.23
CA HIS A 18 -7.45 11.98 5.07
C HIS A 18 -6.88 10.61 5.46
N TYR A 19 -7.75 9.68 5.88
CA TYR A 19 -7.34 8.30 6.19
C TYR A 19 -6.71 7.59 5.00
N LEU A 20 -7.32 7.71 3.81
CA LEU A 20 -6.77 7.12 2.59
C LEU A 20 -5.39 7.70 2.27
N ASN A 21 -5.20 9.00 2.45
CA ASN A 21 -3.93 9.65 2.16
C ASN A 21 -2.84 9.19 3.14
N SER A 22 -3.14 9.10 4.43
CA SER A 22 -2.22 8.55 5.43
C SER A 22 -1.84 7.09 5.15
N LEU A 23 -2.80 6.28 4.69
CA LEU A 23 -2.56 4.88 4.33
C LEU A 23 -1.66 4.77 3.09
N GLY A 24 -1.90 5.59 2.06
CA GLY A 24 -1.04 5.65 0.87
C GLY A 24 0.39 6.09 1.18
N TRP A 25 0.55 7.16 1.98
CA TRP A 25 1.86 7.61 2.43
C TRP A 25 2.57 6.59 3.32
N GLY A 26 1.84 5.97 4.26
CA GLY A 26 2.38 4.91 5.12
C GLY A 26 2.88 3.70 4.32
N GLY A 27 2.08 3.21 3.38
CA GLY A 27 2.47 2.11 2.49
C GLY A 27 3.69 2.46 1.63
N GLY A 28 3.72 3.67 1.06
CA GLY A 28 4.86 4.17 0.28
C GLY A 28 6.16 4.25 1.09
N ILE A 29 6.09 4.78 2.32
CA ILE A 29 7.24 4.87 3.24
C ILE A 29 7.76 3.48 3.59
N VAL A 30 6.87 2.51 3.89
CA VAL A 30 7.29 1.14 4.20
C VAL A 30 8.00 0.49 3.01
N CYS A 31 7.47 0.61 1.79
CA CYS A 31 8.13 0.12 0.58
C CYS A 31 9.49 0.79 0.36
N LEU A 32 9.59 2.11 0.55
CA LEU A 32 10.85 2.86 0.43
C LEU A 32 11.90 2.42 1.46
N ILE A 33 11.48 2.21 2.71
CA ILE A 33 12.37 1.70 3.77
C ILE A 33 12.82 0.28 3.43
N ALA A 34 11.91 -0.61 3.02
CA ALA A 34 12.26 -1.98 2.62
C ALA A 34 13.28 -1.97 1.47
N TYR A 35 13.04 -1.16 0.44
CA TYR A 35 13.97 -0.99 -0.68
C TYR A 35 15.32 -0.38 -0.24
N GLY A 36 15.30 0.61 0.64
CA GLY A 36 16.51 1.25 1.16
C GLY A 36 17.35 0.31 2.03
N LEU A 37 16.72 -0.53 2.84
CA LEU A 37 17.39 -1.57 3.61
C LEU A 37 17.97 -2.66 2.69
N ASN A 38 17.26 -3.00 1.62
CA ASN A 38 17.75 -3.96 0.64
C ASN A 38 18.94 -3.43 -0.17
N THR A 39 18.88 -2.16 -0.59
CA THR A 39 19.95 -1.48 -1.35
C THR A 39 21.23 -1.33 -0.53
N GLN A 40 21.11 -1.17 0.79
CA GLN A 40 22.25 -1.16 1.72
C GLN A 40 22.73 -2.56 2.11
N GLU A 41 22.17 -3.62 1.51
CA GLU A 41 22.46 -5.02 1.80
C GLU A 41 22.21 -5.43 3.27
N LEU A 42 21.46 -4.61 4.02
CA LEU A 42 21.08 -4.91 5.41
C LEU A 42 20.04 -6.02 5.48
N ILE A 43 19.19 -6.15 4.47
CA ILE A 43 18.24 -7.25 4.31
C ILE A 43 18.29 -7.80 2.89
N ALA A 44 18.40 -9.13 2.77
CA ALA A 44 18.31 -9.79 1.46
C ALA A 44 16.91 -9.64 0.85
N SER A 45 16.83 -9.60 -0.47
CA SER A 45 15.55 -9.56 -1.20
C SER A 45 14.75 -10.86 -1.03
N THR A 46 15.43 -11.93 -0.61
CA THR A 46 14.86 -13.22 -0.22
C THR A 46 14.73 -13.34 1.30
N SER A 47 14.76 -12.25 2.06
CA SER A 47 14.50 -12.30 3.50
C SER A 47 13.00 -12.24 3.76
N LEU A 48 12.52 -13.05 4.71
CA LEU A 48 11.12 -13.03 5.12
C LEU A 48 10.68 -11.61 5.53
N THR A 49 11.54 -10.88 6.25
CA THR A 49 11.26 -9.49 6.67
C THR A 49 11.04 -8.57 5.46
N PHE A 50 11.91 -8.66 4.45
CA PHE A 50 11.78 -7.85 3.23
C PHE A 50 10.49 -8.20 2.48
N LEU A 51 10.20 -9.49 2.31
CA LEU A 51 8.99 -9.95 1.60
C LEU A 51 7.71 -9.51 2.33
N LEU A 52 7.65 -9.64 3.67
CA LEU A 52 6.51 -9.20 4.46
C LEU A 52 6.30 -7.68 4.40
N MET A 53 7.37 -6.89 4.47
CA MET A 53 7.30 -5.43 4.33
C MET A 53 6.76 -5.03 2.95
N ASN A 54 7.21 -5.70 1.89
CA ASN A 54 6.73 -5.44 0.53
C ASN A 54 5.27 -5.87 0.34
N VAL A 55 4.86 -7.04 0.87
CA VAL A 55 3.44 -7.46 0.85
C VAL A 55 2.56 -6.42 1.53
N PHE A 56 2.94 -5.98 2.73
CA PHE A 56 2.17 -5.00 3.49
C PHE A 56 2.10 -3.64 2.77
N GLY A 57 3.23 -3.14 2.28
CA GLY A 57 3.31 -1.87 1.56
C GLY A 57 2.53 -1.88 0.25
N CYS A 58 2.65 -2.96 -0.54
CA CYS A 58 1.89 -3.12 -1.78
C CYS A 58 0.39 -3.23 -1.53
N CYS A 59 -0.07 -3.99 -0.54
CA CYS A 59 -1.50 -4.05 -0.20
C CYS A 59 -2.06 -2.66 0.16
N CYS A 60 -1.31 -1.87 0.93
CA CYS A 60 -1.67 -0.50 1.28
C CYS A 60 -1.77 0.41 0.03
N LEU A 61 -0.76 0.34 -0.84
CA LEU A 61 -0.70 1.15 -2.07
C LEU A 61 -1.75 0.74 -3.10
N ILE A 62 -2.04 -0.55 -3.27
CA ILE A 62 -3.11 -1.04 -4.13
C ILE A 62 -4.44 -0.45 -3.67
N TYR A 63 -4.77 -0.54 -2.38
CA TYR A 63 -6.01 0.00 -1.85
C TYR A 63 -6.11 1.52 -2.07
N TYR A 64 -5.03 2.26 -1.79
CA TYR A 64 -4.97 3.70 -2.00
C TYR A 64 -5.13 4.12 -3.46
N THR A 65 -4.35 3.49 -4.35
CA THR A 65 -4.32 3.83 -5.78
C THR A 65 -5.60 3.45 -6.50
N TYR A 66 -6.20 2.32 -6.11
CA TYR A 66 -7.52 1.91 -6.61
C TYR A 66 -8.60 2.94 -6.25
N LYS A 67 -8.58 3.46 -5.01
CA LYS A 67 -9.50 4.52 -4.58
C LYS A 67 -9.27 5.87 -5.25
N LYS A 68 -8.04 6.13 -5.72
CA LYS A 68 -7.69 7.32 -6.50
C LYS A 68 -7.82 7.12 -8.02
N GLU A 69 -8.34 5.96 -8.46
CA GLU A 69 -8.47 5.60 -9.88
C GLU A 69 -7.13 5.65 -10.64
N ALA A 70 -6.01 5.51 -9.91
CA ALA A 70 -4.67 5.48 -10.45
C ALA A 70 -4.30 4.05 -10.91
N PHE A 71 -5.01 3.55 -11.92
CA PHE A 71 -4.95 2.14 -12.35
C PHE A 71 -3.54 1.67 -12.71
N ALA A 72 -2.71 2.53 -13.30
CA ALA A 72 -1.31 2.19 -13.62
C ALA A 72 -0.52 1.84 -12.36
N ASN A 73 -0.68 2.60 -11.27
CA ASN A 73 0.02 2.34 -10.02
C ASN A 73 -0.59 1.13 -9.28
N THR A 74 -1.90 0.93 -9.38
CA THR A 74 -2.56 -0.27 -8.86
C THR A 74 -2.03 -1.55 -9.51
N PHE A 75 -1.91 -1.55 -10.84
CA PHE A 75 -1.37 -2.68 -11.59
C PHE A 75 0.10 -2.94 -11.23
N LEU A 76 0.93 -1.90 -11.17
CA LEU A 76 2.34 -2.01 -10.80
C LEU A 76 2.50 -2.66 -9.42
N ASN A 77 1.79 -2.14 -8.41
CA ASN A 77 1.84 -2.72 -7.06
C ASN A 77 1.25 -4.13 -7.00
N GLY A 78 0.25 -4.44 -7.84
CA GLY A 78 -0.30 -5.79 -7.98
C GLY A 78 0.70 -6.79 -8.56
N VAL A 79 1.41 -6.43 -9.63
CA VAL A 79 2.47 -7.26 -10.22
C VAL A 79 3.62 -7.44 -9.23
N TYR A 80 4.01 -6.38 -8.52
CA TYR A 80 5.06 -6.45 -7.52
C TYR A 80 4.68 -7.33 -6.32
N LEU A 81 3.43 -7.22 -5.86
CA LEU A 81 2.87 -8.12 -4.84
C LEU A 81 2.91 -9.57 -5.32
N PHE A 82 2.52 -9.85 -6.57
CA PHE A 82 2.56 -11.19 -7.14
C PHE A 82 3.99 -11.77 -7.16
N MET A 83 4.97 -10.99 -7.61
CA MET A 83 6.39 -11.41 -7.56
C MET A 83 6.86 -11.68 -6.12
N THR A 84 6.45 -10.84 -5.17
CA THR A 84 6.80 -10.99 -3.75
C THR A 84 6.19 -12.25 -3.15
N VAL A 85 4.95 -12.58 -3.49
CA VAL A 85 4.27 -13.81 -3.06
C VAL A 85 4.96 -15.05 -3.65
N LEU A 86 5.34 -15.03 -4.92
CA LEU A 86 6.09 -16.13 -5.54
C LEU A 86 7.45 -16.36 -4.86
N ALA A 87 8.16 -15.27 -4.54
CA ALA A 87 9.42 -15.36 -3.80
C ALA A 87 9.22 -15.93 -2.39
N LEU A 88 8.11 -15.58 -1.72
CA LEU A 88 7.77 -16.09 -0.41
C LEU A 88 7.42 -17.59 -0.44
N ILE A 89 6.66 -18.04 -1.44
CA ILE A 89 6.36 -19.47 -1.62
C ILE A 89 7.64 -20.27 -1.88
N LYS A 90 8.57 -19.76 -2.69
CA LYS A 90 9.85 -20.42 -2.99
C LYS A 90 10.75 -20.59 -1.75
N GLN A 91 10.55 -19.76 -0.73
CA GLN A 91 11.36 -19.74 0.47
C GLN A 91 10.93 -20.77 1.52
N PHE A 92 9.71 -21.28 1.43
CA PHE A 92 9.19 -22.40 2.22
C PHE A 92 9.31 -23.71 1.44
#